data_AF-A0AA92M1G5-F1
#
_entry.id   AF-A0AA92M1G5-F1
#
_cell.length_a   1.000
_cell.length_b   1.000
_cell.length_c   1.000
_cell.angle_alpha   90.00
_cell.angle_beta   90.00
_cell.angle_gamma   90.00
#
_symmetry.space_group_name_H-M   'P 1'
#
loop_
_entity.id
_entity.type
_entity.pdbx_description
1 polymer ?
#
loop_
_entity_poly.entity_id
_entity_poly.type
_entity_poly.pdbx_seq_one_letter_code
_entity_poly.pdbx_strand_id
1 'polypeptide(L)'
;MHPTPYKFSLHRLIGLALVFAAASATAQNVYRQVDKNGKVTFSDRAPTADTGAASGPQGGVSTPPNAGLPYELRQVAQRYPVTLYSGEECAPCGAARSLLTTRGIPFDERTVKSNAEIEALQRLSGQSSLPLLTIGSQQLKGFSDVEWSQYLDAAGYPKSNSLPAGYRNGPARPLVAQQAAPAARPQAPAPAAQPASPPPASSEPGPSNPAGIKF
;
A
#
# COMPACT_ATOMS: atom_id res chain seq x y z
N MET A 1 -37.74 -71.43 34.20
CA MET A 1 -38.22 -70.17 34.81
C MET A 1 -37.02 -69.21 34.93
N HIS A 2 -37.12 -68.12 34.16
CA HIS A 2 -36.38 -66.85 34.04
C HIS A 2 -35.04 -66.59 34.78
N PRO A 3 -33.98 -66.12 34.07
CA PRO A 3 -32.92 -65.34 34.68
C PRO A 3 -33.37 -63.89 34.92
N THR A 4 -33.00 -63.37 36.09
CA THR A 4 -33.31 -62.02 36.60
C THR A 4 -32.56 -60.90 35.87
N PRO A 5 -33.22 -59.78 35.51
CA PRO A 5 -32.53 -58.60 34.99
C PRO A 5 -32.03 -57.69 36.12
N TYR A 6 -30.71 -57.44 36.14
CA TYR A 6 -30.04 -56.47 37.00
C TYR A 6 -30.44 -55.04 36.60
N LYS A 7 -31.24 -54.40 37.46
CA LYS A 7 -31.60 -52.98 37.36
C LYS A 7 -30.39 -52.11 37.73
N PHE A 8 -29.52 -51.82 36.77
CA PHE A 8 -28.54 -50.76 36.93
C PHE A 8 -29.25 -49.40 36.87
N SER A 9 -29.27 -48.72 38.01
CA SER A 9 -29.95 -47.46 38.24
C SER A 9 -29.45 -46.38 37.28
N LEU A 10 -30.34 -45.97 36.37
CA LEU A 10 -30.16 -44.91 35.35
C LEU A 10 -29.65 -43.59 35.95
N HIS A 11 -29.81 -43.40 37.27
CA HIS A 11 -29.36 -42.21 37.99
C HIS A 11 -27.83 -42.13 38.16
N ARG A 12 -27.10 -43.27 38.15
CA ARG A 12 -25.63 -43.25 38.27
C ARG A 12 -24.93 -42.82 36.97
N LEU A 13 -25.56 -43.02 35.81
CA LEU A 13 -25.02 -42.57 34.52
C LEU A 13 -25.24 -41.07 34.28
N ILE A 14 -26.35 -40.50 34.78
CA ILE A 14 -26.65 -39.07 34.66
C ILE A 14 -25.75 -38.23 35.58
N GLY A 15 -25.43 -38.74 36.78
CA GLY A 15 -24.53 -38.06 37.71
C GLY A 15 -23.09 -37.92 37.20
N LEU A 16 -22.57 -38.91 36.46
CA LEU A 16 -21.20 -38.85 35.93
C LEU A 16 -21.10 -37.91 34.71
N ALA A 17 -22.16 -37.79 33.91
CA ALA A 17 -22.18 -36.88 32.76
C ALA A 17 -22.28 -35.39 33.16
N LEU A 18 -22.93 -35.08 34.29
CA LEU A 18 -23.06 -33.72 34.80
C LEU A 18 -21.79 -33.17 35.48
N VAL A 19 -20.89 -34.04 35.94
CA VAL A 19 -19.61 -33.63 36.55
C VAL A 19 -18.54 -33.30 35.49
N PHE A 20 -18.64 -33.82 34.27
CA PHE A 20 -17.63 -33.60 33.23
C PHE A 20 -17.81 -32.28 32.43
N ALA A 21 -18.93 -31.58 32.60
CA ALA A 21 -19.24 -30.35 31.84
C ALA A 21 -18.72 -29.05 32.49
N ALA A 22 -18.09 -29.10 33.67
CA ALA A 22 -17.71 -27.91 34.44
C ALA A 22 -16.26 -27.43 34.24
N ALA A 23 -15.46 -28.05 33.36
CA ALA A 23 -13.99 -27.86 33.34
C ALA A 23 -13.42 -27.08 32.14
N SER A 24 -14.22 -26.33 31.38
CA SER A 24 -13.70 -25.50 30.27
C SER A 24 -14.07 -24.02 30.41
N ALA A 25 -13.56 -23.37 31.46
CA ALA A 25 -13.47 -21.91 31.53
C ALA A 25 -12.01 -21.51 31.27
N THR A 26 -11.64 -21.29 30.00
CA THR A 26 -10.36 -20.61 29.71
C THR A 26 -10.52 -19.15 30.11
N ALA A 27 -9.87 -18.72 31.19
CA ALA A 27 -9.72 -17.31 31.50
C ALA A 27 -8.94 -16.63 30.35
N GLN A 28 -9.65 -15.90 29.49
CA GLN A 28 -9.02 -15.04 28.49
C GLN A 28 -8.59 -13.77 29.23
N ASN A 29 -7.32 -13.70 29.63
CA ASN A 29 -6.78 -12.48 30.24
C ASN A 29 -6.77 -11.38 29.16
N VAL A 30 -7.65 -10.39 29.29
CA VAL A 30 -7.67 -9.22 28.42
C VAL A 30 -6.56 -8.27 28.88
N TYR A 31 -5.48 -8.16 28.11
CA TYR A 31 -4.34 -7.33 28.47
C TYR A 31 -4.56 -5.88 28.04
N ARG A 32 -4.42 -4.95 28.98
CA ARG A 32 -4.50 -3.51 28.73
C ARG A 32 -3.12 -2.98 28.35
N GLN A 33 -2.91 -2.63 27.08
CA GLN A 33 -1.69 -1.94 26.64
C GLN A 33 -1.95 -0.44 26.58
N VAL A 34 -1.07 0.35 27.21
CA VAL A 34 -1.11 1.81 27.17
C VAL A 34 0.08 2.29 26.36
N ASP A 35 -0.18 3.03 25.30
CA ASP A 35 0.89 3.63 24.50
C ASP A 35 1.42 4.92 25.13
N LYS A 36 2.52 5.44 24.58
CA LYS A 36 3.23 6.64 25.08
C LYS A 36 2.37 7.91 25.04
N ASN A 37 1.24 7.88 24.33
CA ASN A 37 0.29 8.98 24.21
C ASN A 37 -0.94 8.79 25.13
N GLY A 38 -0.94 7.78 26.00
CA GLY A 38 -1.99 7.52 26.98
C GLY A 38 -3.22 6.80 26.41
N LYS A 39 -3.20 6.37 25.14
CA LYS A 39 -4.33 5.63 24.55
C LYS A 39 -4.24 4.16 24.97
N VAL A 40 -5.38 3.66 25.42
CA VAL A 40 -5.53 2.29 25.92
C VAL A 40 -6.08 1.42 24.80
N THR A 41 -5.41 0.31 24.53
CA THR A 41 -5.90 -0.72 23.61
C THR A 41 -5.93 -2.06 24.35
N PHE A 42 -7.07 -2.75 24.29
CA PHE A 42 -7.26 -4.06 24.92
C PHE A 42 -6.98 -5.15 23.90
N SER A 43 -6.14 -6.11 24.25
CA SER A 43 -5.75 -7.22 23.37
C SER A 43 -5.70 -8.52 24.13
N ASP A 44 -6.21 -9.58 23.53
CA ASP A 44 -6.28 -10.93 24.11
C ASP A 44 -4.97 -11.72 23.99
N ARG A 45 -3.90 -11.09 23.48
CA ARG A 45 -2.58 -11.73 23.31
C ARG A 45 -1.60 -11.30 24.40
N ALA A 46 -1.09 -12.28 25.15
CA ALA A 46 -0.08 -12.07 26.19
C ALA A 46 1.19 -11.41 25.62
N PRO A 47 1.77 -10.37 26.25
CA PRO A 47 3.01 -9.77 25.80
C PRO A 47 4.14 -10.80 25.97
N THR A 48 4.70 -11.29 24.87
CA THR A 48 5.96 -12.04 24.92
C THR A 48 7.05 -11.08 25.40
N ALA A 49 7.62 -11.35 26.57
CA ALA A 49 8.78 -10.66 27.12
C ALA A 49 10.03 -11.00 26.31
N ASP A 50 10.08 -10.51 25.07
CA ASP A 50 11.28 -10.26 24.29
C ASP A 50 10.83 -9.57 23.00
N THR A 51 10.83 -8.25 23.03
CA THR A 51 10.78 -7.46 21.80
C THR A 51 11.67 -6.26 22.00
N GLY A 52 12.97 -6.53 21.92
CA GLY A 52 13.89 -5.54 21.37
C GLY A 52 13.26 -4.98 20.09
N ALA A 53 13.31 -3.66 19.96
CA ALA A 53 12.76 -2.92 18.85
C ALA A 53 13.28 -3.51 17.52
N ALA A 54 12.50 -4.41 16.92
CA ALA A 54 12.59 -4.74 15.52
C ALA A 54 11.96 -3.56 14.77
N SER A 55 12.70 -2.46 14.72
CA SER A 55 12.54 -1.41 13.72
C SER A 55 12.96 -2.01 12.37
N GLY A 56 12.16 -2.94 11.85
CA GLY A 56 12.10 -3.16 10.41
C GLY A 56 11.52 -1.90 9.77
N PRO A 57 11.89 -1.54 8.54
CA PRO A 57 11.26 -0.43 7.84
C PRO A 57 9.79 -0.81 7.61
N GLN A 58 8.94 -0.40 8.55
CA GLN A 58 7.50 -0.45 8.34
C GLN A 58 7.24 0.54 7.23
N GLY A 59 6.97 0.01 6.03
CA GLY A 59 6.43 0.77 4.92
C GLY A 59 5.33 1.65 5.48
N GLY A 60 5.51 2.97 5.31
CA GLY A 60 4.75 3.97 6.04
C GLY A 60 3.28 3.64 6.02
N VAL A 61 2.68 3.53 7.20
CA VAL A 61 1.23 3.53 7.33
C VAL A 61 0.79 4.87 6.78
N SER A 62 0.35 4.87 5.52
CA SER A 62 -0.25 6.01 4.87
C SER A 62 -1.52 6.29 5.67
N THR A 63 -1.44 7.28 6.56
CA THR A 63 -2.64 7.87 7.17
C THR A 63 -3.60 8.17 6.03
N PRO A 64 -4.86 7.70 6.08
CA PRO A 64 -5.83 7.99 5.04
C PRO A 64 -5.84 9.51 4.83
N PRO A 65 -5.81 10.03 3.58
CA PRO A 65 -5.75 11.46 3.32
C PRO A 65 -6.91 12.25 3.96
N ASN A 66 -7.96 11.52 4.36
CA ASN A 66 -9.17 12.07 4.98
C ASN A 66 -9.26 11.87 6.49
N ALA A 67 -8.24 11.29 7.15
CA ALA A 67 -8.25 11.09 8.59
C ALA A 67 -8.13 12.44 9.31
N GLY A 68 -9.11 12.76 10.15
CA GLY A 68 -9.15 14.03 10.89
C GLY A 68 -9.86 15.18 10.17
N LEU A 69 -10.32 15.01 8.92
CA LEU A 69 -11.13 16.02 8.26
C LEU A 69 -12.50 16.19 8.95
N PRO A 70 -13.06 17.42 9.02
CA PRO A 70 -14.44 17.64 9.40
C PRO A 70 -15.40 16.78 8.56
N TYR A 71 -16.52 16.36 9.17
CA TYR A 71 -17.44 15.42 8.53
C TYR A 71 -17.90 15.89 7.15
N GLU A 72 -18.34 17.15 7.03
CA GLU A 72 -18.80 17.73 5.76
C GLU A 72 -17.71 17.71 4.68
N LEU A 73 -16.51 18.18 5.01
CA LEU A 73 -15.39 18.21 4.07
C LEU A 73 -14.99 16.80 3.64
N ARG A 74 -15.04 15.83 4.55
CA ARG A 74 -14.77 14.42 4.24
C ARG A 74 -15.81 13.83 3.30
N GLN A 75 -17.10 14.14 3.48
CA GLN A 75 -18.17 13.67 2.58
C GLN A 75 -17.96 14.21 1.17
N VAL A 76 -17.66 15.51 1.04
CA VAL A 76 -17.39 16.15 -0.25
C VAL A 76 -16.14 15.57 -0.90
N ALA A 77 -15.04 15.43 -0.16
CA ALA A 77 -13.79 14.85 -0.66
C ALA A 77 -13.90 13.39 -1.11
N GLN A 78 -14.80 12.62 -0.49
CA GLN A 78 -15.10 11.25 -0.92
C GLN A 78 -15.94 11.20 -2.19
N ARG A 79 -16.90 12.13 -2.36
CA ARG A 79 -17.80 12.16 -3.51
C ARG A 79 -17.15 12.79 -4.75
N TYR A 80 -16.38 13.86 -4.54
CA TYR A 80 -15.76 14.67 -5.60
C TYR A 80 -14.27 14.87 -5.32
N PRO A 81 -13.46 13.80 -5.32
CA PRO A 81 -12.03 13.91 -5.00
C PRO A 81 -11.32 14.88 -5.93
N VAL A 82 -10.44 15.70 -5.38
CA VAL A 82 -9.64 16.66 -6.14
C VAL A 82 -8.26 16.07 -6.44
N THR A 83 -7.88 16.01 -7.71
CA THR A 83 -6.50 15.69 -8.11
C THR A 83 -5.95 16.81 -8.99
N LEU A 84 -4.82 17.37 -8.58
CA LEU A 84 -4.04 18.33 -9.34
C LEU A 84 -2.95 17.59 -10.12
N TYR A 85 -2.93 17.77 -11.44
CA TYR A 85 -1.82 17.34 -12.27
C TYR A 85 -0.91 18.54 -12.53
N SER A 86 0.38 18.37 -12.23
CA SER A 86 1.38 19.43 -12.27
C SER A 86 2.68 18.94 -12.90
N GLY A 87 3.62 19.85 -13.15
CA GLY A 87 4.93 19.54 -13.70
C GLY A 87 5.97 20.54 -13.21
N GLU A 88 7.24 20.23 -13.43
CA GLU A 88 8.36 21.15 -13.11
C GLU A 88 8.31 22.38 -14.03
N GLU A 89 8.05 22.15 -15.32
CA GLU A 89 7.92 23.18 -16.36
C GLU A 89 6.48 23.70 -16.46
N CYS A 90 5.88 24.08 -15.33
CA CYS A 90 4.51 24.56 -15.27
C CYS A 90 4.39 25.84 -14.44
N ALA A 91 4.48 26.99 -15.11
CA ALA A 91 4.38 28.30 -14.47
C ALA A 91 3.08 28.50 -13.65
N PRO A 92 1.87 28.11 -14.13
CA PRO A 92 0.64 28.31 -13.36
C PRO A 92 0.44 27.30 -12.21
N CYS A 93 1.23 26.22 -12.16
CA CYS A 93 1.01 25.15 -11.18
C CYS A 93 1.20 25.61 -9.73
N GLY A 94 2.06 26.60 -9.48
CA GLY A 94 2.21 27.20 -8.14
C GLY A 94 0.93 27.90 -7.67
N ALA A 95 0.33 28.70 -8.53
CA ALA A 95 -0.92 29.41 -8.24
C ALA A 95 -2.09 28.44 -8.02
N ALA A 96 -2.17 27.39 -8.86
CA ALA A 96 -3.10 26.29 -8.69
C ALA A 96 -3.02 25.64 -7.30
N ARG A 97 -1.81 25.26 -6.85
CA ARG A 97 -1.61 24.71 -5.49
C ARG A 97 -2.02 25.71 -4.42
N SER A 98 -1.61 26.97 -4.58
CA SER A 98 -1.91 28.03 -3.61
C SER A 98 -3.42 28.20 -3.39
N LEU A 99 -4.21 28.23 -4.47
CA LEU A 99 -5.67 28.31 -4.39
C LEU A 99 -6.25 27.16 -3.57
N LEU A 100 -5.87 25.92 -3.91
CA LEU A 100 -6.36 24.73 -3.21
C LEU A 100 -5.95 24.72 -1.73
N THR A 101 -4.70 25.07 -1.42
CA THR A 101 -4.22 25.11 -0.03
C THR A 101 -4.85 26.24 0.78
N THR A 102 -5.05 27.42 0.18
CA THR A 102 -5.62 28.60 0.85
C THR A 102 -7.10 28.38 1.17
N ARG A 103 -7.84 27.75 0.25
CA ARG A 103 -9.24 27.35 0.49
C ARG A 103 -9.37 26.13 1.41
N GLY A 104 -8.28 25.44 1.70
CA GLY A 104 -8.28 24.25 2.55
C GLY A 104 -8.91 23.04 1.89
N ILE A 105 -8.69 22.88 0.57
CA ILE A 105 -9.18 21.74 -0.20
C ILE A 105 -8.20 20.55 -0.01
N PRO A 106 -8.68 19.38 0.45
CA PRO A 106 -7.94 18.14 0.38
C PRO A 106 -7.72 17.73 -1.08
N PHE A 107 -6.48 17.54 -1.50
CA PHE A 107 -6.20 17.07 -2.87
C PHE A 107 -4.99 16.14 -2.94
N ASP A 108 -5.01 15.29 -3.97
CA ASP A 108 -3.86 14.55 -4.44
C ASP A 108 -3.10 15.34 -5.51
N GLU A 109 -1.77 15.34 -5.48
CA GLU A 109 -0.97 15.92 -6.56
C GLU A 109 -0.26 14.82 -7.36
N ARG A 110 -0.37 14.89 -8.69
CA ARG A 110 0.30 14.01 -9.64
C ARG A 110 1.25 14.81 -10.52
N THR A 111 2.54 14.49 -10.45
CA THR A 111 3.56 15.17 -11.26
C THR A 111 3.73 14.49 -12.61
N VAL A 112 3.97 15.28 -13.65
CA VAL A 112 4.33 14.85 -14.99
C VAL A 112 5.73 15.36 -15.28
N LYS A 113 6.69 14.45 -15.42
CA LYS A 113 8.12 14.79 -15.62
C LYS A 113 8.74 14.10 -16.83
N SER A 114 8.07 13.10 -17.40
CA SER A 114 8.58 12.29 -18.51
C SER A 114 7.58 12.20 -19.66
N ASN A 115 8.06 11.89 -20.87
CA ASN A 115 7.20 11.67 -22.03
C ASN A 115 6.16 10.57 -21.79
N ALA A 116 6.53 9.50 -21.06
CA ALA A 116 5.61 8.44 -20.68
C ALA A 116 4.45 8.94 -19.80
N GLU A 117 4.71 9.92 -18.93
CA GLU A 117 3.68 10.57 -18.12
C GLU A 117 2.85 11.58 -18.93
N ILE A 118 3.45 12.28 -19.90
CA ILE A 118 2.72 13.15 -20.83
C ILE A 118 1.71 12.32 -21.64
N GLU A 119 2.12 11.16 -22.17
CA GLU A 119 1.23 10.23 -22.85
C GLU A 119 0.15 9.66 -21.91
N ALA A 120 0.50 9.41 -20.65
CA ALA A 120 -0.47 8.96 -19.65
C ALA A 120 -1.52 10.05 -19.35
N LEU A 121 -1.09 11.30 -19.22
CA LEU A 121 -1.97 12.46 -19.07
C LEU A 121 -2.89 12.61 -20.29
N GLN A 122 -2.33 12.50 -21.50
CA GLN A 122 -3.08 12.54 -22.75
C GLN A 122 -4.13 11.43 -22.84
N ARG A 123 -3.80 10.21 -22.43
CA ARG A 123 -4.76 9.09 -22.38
C ARG A 123 -5.88 9.31 -21.34
N LEU A 124 -5.56 9.94 -20.21
CA LEU A 124 -6.51 10.19 -19.13
C LEU A 124 -7.47 11.35 -19.43
N SER A 125 -6.96 12.40 -20.07
CA SER A 125 -7.67 13.70 -20.17
C SER A 125 -7.90 14.19 -21.60
N GLY A 126 -7.38 13.48 -22.60
CA GLY A 126 -7.41 13.92 -23.99
C GLY A 126 -6.53 15.15 -24.27
N GLN A 127 -5.66 15.54 -23.35
CA GLN A 127 -4.76 16.68 -23.48
C GLN A 127 -3.45 16.47 -22.69
N SER A 128 -2.42 17.24 -23.04
CA SER A 128 -1.09 17.19 -22.40
C SER A 128 -0.71 18.47 -21.65
N SER A 129 -1.61 19.47 -21.61
CA SER A 129 -1.34 20.76 -20.98
C SER A 129 -1.50 20.73 -19.47
N LEU A 130 -0.68 21.53 -18.79
CA LEU A 130 -0.66 21.68 -17.35
C LEU A 130 -0.93 23.15 -16.95
N PRO A 131 -1.51 23.40 -15.76
CA PRO A 131 -2.07 22.40 -14.85
C PRO A 131 -3.38 21.82 -15.39
N LEU A 132 -3.71 20.62 -14.94
CA LEU A 132 -5.04 20.02 -15.09
C LEU A 132 -5.59 19.77 -13.69
N LEU A 133 -6.83 20.16 -13.43
CA LEU A 133 -7.54 19.82 -12.20
C LEU A 133 -8.65 18.82 -12.52
N THR A 134 -8.77 17.79 -11.69
CA THR A 134 -9.96 16.93 -11.67
C THR A 134 -10.73 17.16 -10.39
N ILE A 135 -12.05 17.24 -10.48
CA ILE A 135 -12.99 17.31 -9.36
C ILE A 135 -14.04 16.21 -9.59
N GLY A 136 -13.85 15.05 -8.98
CA GLY A 136 -14.58 13.84 -9.35
C GLY A 136 -14.37 13.50 -10.82
N SER A 137 -15.44 13.53 -11.63
CA SER A 137 -15.37 13.28 -13.07
C SER A 137 -15.10 14.53 -13.91
N GLN A 138 -15.19 15.73 -13.32
CA GLN A 138 -14.98 16.98 -14.04
C GLN A 138 -13.49 17.25 -14.23
N GLN A 139 -13.13 17.79 -15.39
CA GLN A 139 -11.76 18.12 -15.77
C GLN A 139 -11.66 19.59 -16.17
N LEU A 140 -10.78 20.35 -15.50
CA LEU A 140 -10.53 21.76 -15.77
C LEU A 140 -9.10 21.93 -16.29
N LYS A 141 -9.00 22.51 -17.48
CA LYS A 141 -7.76 22.61 -18.25
C LYS A 141 -7.14 23.99 -18.03
N GLY A 142 -5.85 24.02 -17.72
CA GLY A 142 -5.18 25.26 -17.36
C GLY A 142 -5.63 25.80 -16.00
N PHE A 143 -5.02 26.91 -15.58
CA PHE A 143 -5.37 27.57 -14.33
C PHE A 143 -6.21 28.82 -14.59
N SER A 144 -7.37 28.87 -13.93
CA SER A 144 -8.21 30.06 -13.80
C SER A 144 -8.80 30.04 -12.40
N ASP A 145 -8.43 31.03 -11.57
CA ASP A 145 -8.91 31.11 -10.19
C ASP A 145 -10.44 31.10 -10.13
N VAL A 146 -11.06 31.94 -10.96
CA VAL A 146 -12.53 32.11 -11.01
C VAL A 146 -13.21 30.79 -11.40
N GLU A 147 -12.73 30.13 -12.45
CA GLU A 147 -13.34 28.90 -12.93
C GLU A 147 -13.17 27.77 -11.91
N TRP A 148 -11.95 27.55 -11.41
CA TRP A 148 -11.68 26.52 -10.40
C TRP A 148 -12.51 26.76 -9.14
N SER A 149 -12.61 28.02 -8.71
CA SER A 149 -13.41 28.38 -7.55
C SER A 149 -14.89 28.06 -7.74
N GLN A 150 -15.46 28.34 -8.92
CA GLN A 150 -16.85 28.02 -9.24
C GLN A 150 -17.15 26.52 -9.23
N TYR A 151 -16.25 25.71 -9.81
CA TYR A 151 -16.44 24.25 -9.81
C TYR A 151 -16.26 23.63 -8.42
N LEU A 152 -15.31 24.13 -7.62
CA LEU A 152 -15.15 23.71 -6.23
C LEU A 152 -16.39 24.05 -5.40
N ASP A 153 -16.94 25.25 -5.58
CA ASP A 153 -18.18 25.69 -4.93
C ASP A 153 -19.36 24.81 -5.35
N ALA A 154 -19.49 24.52 -6.65
CA ALA A 154 -20.55 23.65 -7.19
C ALA A 154 -20.44 22.20 -6.69
N ALA A 155 -19.21 21.71 -6.45
CA ALA A 155 -18.97 20.41 -5.83
C ALA A 155 -19.26 20.40 -4.31
N GLY A 156 -19.46 21.56 -3.69
CA GLY A 156 -19.77 21.70 -2.26
C GLY A 156 -18.55 21.89 -1.36
N TYR A 157 -17.38 22.19 -1.91
CA TYR A 157 -16.21 22.52 -1.10
C TYR A 157 -16.38 23.88 -0.39
N PRO A 158 -15.85 24.03 0.84
CA PRO A 158 -15.95 25.29 1.56
C PRO A 158 -15.10 26.37 0.89
N LYS A 159 -15.58 27.62 0.97
CA LYS A 159 -14.85 28.79 0.43
C LYS A 159 -13.68 29.22 1.31
N SER A 160 -13.67 28.78 2.57
CA SER A 160 -12.66 29.07 3.57
C SER A 160 -12.09 27.79 4.15
N ASN A 161 -10.83 27.86 4.60
CA ASN A 161 -10.12 26.73 5.16
C ASN A 161 -10.73 26.30 6.51
N SER A 162 -11.22 25.06 6.57
CA SER A 162 -11.76 24.42 7.78
C SER A 162 -10.92 23.22 8.24
N LEU A 163 -9.69 23.10 7.70
CA LEU A 163 -8.79 22.00 8.02
C LEU A 163 -8.25 22.10 9.46
N PRO A 164 -8.05 20.97 10.16
CA PRO A 164 -7.43 20.96 11.48
C PRO A 164 -6.01 21.52 11.48
N ALA A 165 -5.58 22.03 12.64
CA ALA A 165 -4.19 22.39 12.85
C ALA A 165 -3.27 21.20 12.60
N GLY A 166 -2.27 21.38 11.73
CA GLY A 166 -1.33 20.34 11.34
C GLY A 166 -1.73 19.50 10.13
N TYR A 167 -2.94 19.69 9.57
CA TYR A 167 -3.28 19.03 8.31
C TYR A 167 -2.32 19.49 7.19
N ARG A 168 -1.87 18.52 6.38
CA ARG A 168 -1.07 18.74 5.18
C ARG A 168 -1.58 17.79 4.10
N ASN A 169 -1.67 18.30 2.87
CA ASN A 169 -1.90 17.41 1.73
C ASN A 169 -0.71 16.46 1.56
N GLY A 170 -0.99 15.28 1.00
CA GLY A 170 0.05 14.28 0.74
C GLY A 170 1.13 14.82 -0.22
N PRO A 171 2.34 14.23 -0.20
CA PRO A 171 3.38 14.61 -1.14
C PRO A 171 2.92 14.35 -2.58
N ALA A 172 3.39 15.18 -3.50
CA ALA A 172 3.18 14.99 -4.92
C ALA A 172 3.78 13.65 -5.38
N ARG A 173 3.01 12.88 -6.15
CA ARG A 173 3.39 11.54 -6.61
C ARG A 173 3.53 11.53 -8.13
N PRO A 174 4.44 10.73 -8.71
CA PRO A 174 4.48 10.51 -10.15
C PRO A 174 3.12 10.07 -10.69
N LEU A 175 2.75 10.55 -11.89
CA LEU A 175 1.48 10.16 -12.52
C LEU A 175 1.48 8.67 -12.85
N VAL A 176 2.61 8.18 -13.35
CA VAL A 176 2.85 6.75 -13.56
C VAL A 176 3.74 6.28 -12.43
N ALA A 177 3.31 5.23 -11.70
CA ALA A 177 4.14 4.61 -10.69
C ALA A 177 5.47 4.20 -11.34
N GLN A 178 6.57 4.83 -10.94
CA GLN A 178 7.88 4.30 -11.25
C GLN A 178 7.93 2.96 -10.53
N GLN A 179 7.83 1.88 -11.30
CA GLN A 179 8.13 0.55 -10.80
C GLN A 179 9.50 0.69 -10.13
N ALA A 180 9.56 0.59 -8.81
CA ALA A 180 10.85 0.50 -8.13
C ALA A 180 11.56 -0.66 -8.83
N ALA A 181 12.67 -0.36 -9.51
CA ALA A 181 13.49 -1.40 -10.09
C ALA A 181 13.64 -2.47 -8.99
N PRO A 182 13.27 -3.74 -9.25
CA PRO A 182 13.39 -4.76 -8.23
C PRO A 182 14.80 -4.64 -7.70
N ALA A 183 14.94 -4.29 -6.41
CA ALA A 183 16.24 -4.17 -5.78
C ALA A 183 17.00 -5.41 -6.21
N ALA A 184 18.08 -5.21 -6.96
CA ALA A 184 18.87 -6.31 -7.48
C ALA A 184 19.10 -7.21 -6.28
N ARG A 185 18.51 -8.42 -6.30
CA ARG A 185 18.75 -9.40 -5.25
C ARG A 185 20.27 -9.45 -5.15
N PRO A 186 20.88 -9.29 -3.95
CA PRO A 186 22.31 -9.45 -3.84
C PRO A 186 22.64 -10.78 -4.51
N GLN A 187 23.34 -10.69 -5.64
CA GLN A 187 23.73 -11.87 -6.38
C GLN A 187 24.54 -12.69 -5.38
N ALA A 188 24.09 -13.92 -5.10
CA ALA A 188 24.90 -14.86 -4.36
C ALA A 188 26.29 -14.86 -5.02
N PRO A 189 27.39 -14.81 -4.25
CA PRO A 189 28.72 -14.81 -4.81
C PRO A 189 28.81 -15.96 -5.82
N ALA A 190 29.14 -15.64 -7.07
CA ALA A 190 29.40 -16.67 -8.06
C ALA A 190 30.44 -17.63 -7.45
N PRO A 191 30.24 -18.96 -7.55
CA PRO A 191 31.29 -19.91 -7.17
C PRO A 191 32.56 -19.49 -7.91
N ALA A 192 33.64 -19.29 -7.14
CA ALA A 192 34.94 -18.95 -7.70
C ALA A 192 35.24 -19.90 -8.86
N ALA A 193 35.56 -19.32 -10.03
CA ALA A 193 35.93 -20.08 -11.20
C ALA A 193 37.07 -21.03 -10.81
N GLN A 194 36.81 -22.34 -10.88
CA GLN A 194 37.86 -23.33 -10.79
C GLN A 194 38.85 -23.07 -11.92
N PRO A 195 40.17 -23.05 -11.66
CA PRO A 195 41.16 -22.84 -12.71
C PRO A 195 40.97 -23.90 -13.79
N ALA A 196 40.79 -23.44 -15.02
CA ALA A 196 40.61 -24.29 -16.19
C ALA A 196 41.84 -25.20 -16.37
N SER A 197 41.59 -26.48 -16.56
CA SER A 197 42.61 -27.44 -17.01
C SER A 197 43.24 -26.96 -18.32
N PRO A 198 44.57 -27.11 -18.52
CA PRO A 198 45.20 -26.68 -19.75
C PRO A 198 44.64 -27.46 -20.96
N PRO A 199 44.57 -26.82 -22.14
CA PRO A 199 44.00 -27.44 -23.32
C PRO A 199 44.87 -28.62 -23.79
N PRO A 200 44.26 -29.71 -24.31
CA PRO A 200 45.03 -30.75 -24.97
C PRO A 200 45.65 -30.21 -26.27
N ALA A 201 46.87 -30.67 -26.54
CA ALA A 201 47.69 -30.26 -27.67
C ALA A 201 46.97 -30.48 -29.02
N SER A 202 47.12 -29.50 -29.90
CA SER A 202 46.68 -29.51 -31.29
C SER A 202 47.19 -30.75 -32.02
N SER A 203 46.29 -31.53 -32.61
CA SER A 203 46.65 -32.52 -33.63
C SER A 203 46.24 -31.94 -34.99
N GLU A 204 47.22 -31.46 -35.75
CA GLU A 204 47.02 -31.09 -37.15
C GLU A 204 46.60 -32.34 -37.97
N PRO A 205 45.66 -32.21 -38.92
CA PRO A 205 45.35 -33.30 -39.85
C PRO A 205 46.49 -33.46 -40.87
N GLY A 206 47.16 -34.61 -40.84
CA GLY A 206 48.01 -35.05 -41.95
C GLY A 206 47.20 -35.43 -43.20
N PRO A 207 47.82 -35.41 -44.39
CA PRO A 207 47.10 -35.54 -45.67
C PRO A 207 46.47 -36.92 -45.87
N SER A 208 45.30 -36.89 -46.50
CA SER A 208 44.41 -37.99 -46.86
C SER A 208 45.09 -39.08 -47.72
N ASN A 209 44.90 -40.35 -47.33
CA ASN A 209 45.25 -41.55 -48.11
C ASN A 209 43.96 -42.30 -48.52
N PRO A 210 43.69 -42.56 -49.82
CA PRO A 210 42.39 -43.04 -50.30
C PRO A 210 42.24 -44.57 -50.31
N ALA A 211 42.72 -45.29 -49.29
CA ALA A 211 42.55 -46.74 -49.18
C ALA A 211 41.79 -47.08 -47.90
N GLY A 212 40.46 -47.14 -48.01
CA GLY A 212 39.55 -47.35 -46.89
C GLY A 212 39.68 -48.73 -46.22
N ILE A 213 40.16 -48.75 -44.98
CA ILE A 213 39.94 -49.85 -44.03
C ILE A 213 39.67 -49.24 -42.65
N LYS A 214 38.59 -49.68 -42.00
CA LYS A 214 38.25 -49.37 -40.61
C LYS A 214 38.61 -50.57 -39.73
N PHE A 215 39.10 -50.31 -38.53
CA PHE A 215 38.98 -51.21 -37.38
C PHE A 215 38.02 -50.58 -36.38
#